data_AF-A0A840VCN2-F1
#
_entry.id   AF-A0A840VCN2-F1
#
_cell.length_a   1.000
_cell.length_b   1.000
_cell.length_c   1.000
_cell.angle_alpha   90.00
_cell.angle_beta   90.00
_cell.angle_gamma   90.00
#
_symmetry.space_group_name_H-M   'P 1'
#
loop_
_entity.id
_entity.type
_entity.pdbx_description
1 polymer ?
#
loop_
_entity_poly.entity_id
_entity_poly.type
_entity_poly.pdbx_seq_one_letter_code
_entity_poly.pdbx_strand_id
1 'polypeptide(L)'
;MKLILTAYISTALTFLGLDAVWLSTMSARLYKPALQGLLAENFRPVPALLFYALYIGGVVAFAVLPSDKPGMALLRGAGLGLVAYATYDLTNQATLRRWSVLVTSADLAWGSLATGIAAAIACAICSALAKP
;
A
#
# COMPACT_ATOMS: atom_id res chain seq x y z
N MET A 1 9.95 8.78 20.33
CA MET A 1 10.16 7.35 20.01
C MET A 1 8.87 6.53 20.05
N LYS A 2 8.06 6.59 21.12
CA LYS A 2 6.76 5.86 21.21
C LYS A 2 5.81 6.16 20.04
N LEU A 3 5.64 7.44 19.67
CA LEU A 3 4.73 7.85 18.58
C LEU A 3 5.10 7.23 17.22
N ILE A 4 6.38 7.27 16.84
CA ILE A 4 6.86 6.71 15.56
C ILE A 4 6.66 5.20 15.52
N LEU A 5 6.96 4.51 16.63
CA LEU A 5 6.76 3.07 16.72
C LEU A 5 5.26 2.71 16.62
N THR A 6 4.39 3.45 17.29
CA THR A 6 2.94 3.27 17.20
C THR A 6 2.42 3.53 15.79
N ALA A 7 2.88 4.61 15.13
CA ALA A 7 2.53 4.89 13.74
C ALA A 7 2.94 3.74 12.84
N TYR A 8 4.19 3.26 12.96
CA TYR A 8 4.69 2.15 12.15
C TYR A 8 3.91 0.86 12.35
N ILE A 9 3.68 0.44 13.60
CA ILE A 9 2.95 -0.80 13.89
C ILE A 9 1.49 -0.70 13.43
N SER A 10 0.81 0.42 13.69
CA SER A 10 -0.59 0.60 13.28
C SER A 10 -0.75 0.66 11.75
N THR A 11 0.15 1.36 11.06
CA THR A 11 0.20 1.34 9.59
C THR A 11 0.48 -0.06 9.07
N ALA A 12 1.47 -0.78 9.63
CA ALA A 12 1.82 -2.14 9.23
C ALA A 12 0.63 -3.09 9.36
N LEU A 13 0.00 -3.14 10.54
CA LEU A 13 -1.12 -4.04 10.79
C LEU A 13 -2.31 -3.74 9.87
N THR A 14 -2.62 -2.46 9.66
CA THR A 14 -3.74 -2.06 8.81
C THR A 14 -3.46 -2.35 7.35
N PHE A 15 -2.30 -1.90 6.84
CA PHE A 15 -1.94 -2.08 5.43
C PHE A 15 -1.76 -3.57 5.08
N LEU A 16 -1.00 -4.33 5.88
CA LEU A 16 -0.81 -5.77 5.63
C LEU A 16 -2.12 -6.55 5.77
N GLY A 17 -3.01 -6.16 6.68
CA GLY A 17 -4.33 -6.76 6.79
C GLY A 17 -5.18 -6.55 5.53
N LEU A 18 -5.23 -5.31 5.03
CA LEU A 18 -5.94 -4.98 3.79
C LEU A 18 -5.32 -5.69 2.59
N ASP A 19 -3.99 -5.69 2.49
CA ASP A 19 -3.27 -6.30 1.38
C ASP A 19 -3.38 -7.83 1.37
N ALA A 20 -3.40 -8.47 2.54
CA ALA A 20 -3.65 -9.92 2.66
C ALA A 20 -5.05 -10.29 2.14
N VAL A 21 -6.08 -9.50 2.46
CA VAL A 21 -7.43 -9.70 1.93
C VAL A 21 -7.46 -9.53 0.41
N TRP A 22 -6.78 -8.50 -0.11
CA TRP A 22 -6.70 -8.27 -1.54
C TRP A 22 -5.97 -9.39 -2.28
N LEU A 23 -4.76 -9.75 -1.85
CA LEU A 23 -3.97 -10.78 -2.51
C LEU A 23 -4.64 -12.16 -2.43
N SER A 24 -5.25 -12.52 -1.30
CA SER A 24 -5.96 -13.80 -1.18
C SER A 24 -7.17 -13.91 -2.11
N THR A 25 -7.83 -12.80 -2.44
CA THR A 25 -9.02 -12.79 -3.30
C THR A 25 -8.69 -12.53 -4.78
N MET A 26 -7.81 -11.57 -5.06
CA MET A 26 -7.47 -11.10 -6.41
C MET A 26 -6.35 -11.88 -7.07
N SER A 27 -5.52 -12.62 -6.31
CA SER A 27 -4.51 -13.51 -6.91
C SER A 27 -5.11 -14.49 -7.90
N ALA A 28 -6.15 -15.23 -7.49
CA ALA A 28 -6.80 -16.20 -8.37
C ALA A 28 -7.72 -15.55 -9.42
N ARG A 29 -8.37 -14.43 -9.10
CA ARG A 29 -9.42 -13.82 -9.93
C ARG A 29 -8.89 -12.85 -10.99
N LEU A 30 -7.83 -12.10 -10.66
CA LEU A 30 -7.31 -11.01 -11.48
C LEU A 30 -5.88 -11.28 -11.92
N TYR A 31 -4.95 -11.47 -10.99
CA TYR A 31 -3.52 -11.52 -11.31
C TYR A 31 -3.13 -12.78 -12.07
N LYS A 32 -3.51 -13.98 -11.60
CA LYS A 32 -3.16 -15.23 -12.27
C LYS A 32 -3.70 -15.28 -13.70
N PRO A 33 -4.97 -14.95 -14.00
CA PRO A 33 -5.45 -14.94 -15.39
C PRO A 33 -4.85 -13.83 -16.25
N ALA A 34 -4.64 -12.63 -15.72
CA ALA A 34 -4.21 -11.47 -16.50
C ALA A 34 -2.68 -11.42 -16.74
N LEU A 35 -1.89 -12.02 -15.85
CA LEU A 35 -0.42 -11.98 -15.86
C LEU A 35 0.20 -13.36 -16.09
N GLN A 36 -0.54 -14.28 -16.73
CA GLN A 36 -0.02 -15.62 -17.07
C GLN A 36 1.30 -15.51 -17.84
N GLY A 37 2.30 -16.29 -17.41
CA GLY A 37 3.63 -16.30 -18.02
C GLY A 37 4.53 -15.12 -17.63
N LEU A 38 4.04 -14.12 -16.88
CA LEU A 38 4.87 -13.05 -16.28
C LEU A 38 5.14 -13.28 -14.80
N LEU A 39 4.24 -13.98 -14.11
CA LEU A 39 4.41 -14.29 -12.68
C LEU A 39 5.59 -15.24 -12.45
N ALA A 40 6.36 -14.97 -11.40
CA ALA A 40 7.42 -15.87 -10.97
C ALA A 40 6.85 -17.24 -10.56
N GLU A 41 7.59 -18.31 -10.88
CA GLU A 41 7.19 -19.69 -10.53
C GLU A 41 7.12 -19.89 -9.02
N ASN A 42 8.00 -19.22 -8.27
CA ASN A 42 8.11 -19.33 -6.82
C ASN A 42 7.98 -17.97 -6.15
N PHE A 43 7.32 -17.95 -4.99
CA PHE A 43 7.24 -16.77 -4.14
C PHE A 43 8.63 -16.37 -3.62
N ARG A 44 8.97 -15.09 -3.73
CA ARG A 44 10.27 -14.54 -3.31
C ARG A 44 10.06 -13.69 -2.05
N PRO A 45 10.27 -14.23 -0.84
CA PRO A 45 9.92 -13.53 0.41
C PRO A 45 10.81 -12.32 0.70
N VAL A 46 12.09 -12.37 0.33
CA VAL A 46 13.04 -11.30 0.65
C VAL A 46 12.66 -9.96 -0.01
N PRO A 47 12.42 -9.87 -1.33
CA PRO A 47 11.94 -8.63 -1.95
C PRO A 47 10.61 -8.14 -1.38
N ALA A 48 9.68 -9.06 -1.06
CA ALA A 48 8.39 -8.71 -0.50
C ALA A 48 8.52 -8.06 0.90
N LEU A 49 9.33 -8.64 1.78
CA LEU A 49 9.58 -8.10 3.12
C LEU A 49 10.26 -6.73 3.06
N LEU A 50 11.24 -6.55 2.17
CA LEU A 50 11.91 -5.26 1.97
C LEU A 50 10.94 -4.21 1.46
N PHE A 51 10.08 -4.55 0.48
CA PHE A 51 9.04 -3.67 0.00
C PHE A 51 8.12 -3.22 1.13
N TYR A 52 7.56 -4.16 1.91
CA TYR A 52 6.64 -3.80 2.99
C TYR A 52 7.33 -2.92 4.02
N ALA A 53 8.55 -3.24 4.44
CA ALA A 53 9.28 -2.42 5.42
C ALA A 53 9.51 -0.99 4.92
N LEU A 54 9.99 -0.83 3.68
CA LEU A 54 10.22 0.49 3.07
C LEU A 54 8.93 1.25 2.85
N TYR A 55 7.90 0.57 2.33
CA TYR A 55 6.64 1.18 1.98
C TYR A 55 5.89 1.66 3.23
N ILE A 56 5.82 0.84 4.28
CA ILE A 56 5.25 1.24 5.58
C ILE A 56 6.02 2.43 6.15
N GLY A 57 7.35 2.41 6.10
CA GLY A 57 8.18 3.55 6.50
C GLY A 57 7.85 4.83 5.72
N GLY A 58 7.68 4.72 4.41
CA GLY A 58 7.26 5.83 3.54
C GLY A 58 5.88 6.37 3.89
N VAL A 59 4.89 5.49 4.12
CA VAL A 59 3.53 5.90 4.55
C VAL A 59 3.60 6.66 5.88
N VAL A 60 4.37 6.16 6.84
CA VAL A 60 4.54 6.85 8.13
C VAL A 60 5.19 8.23 7.93
N ALA A 61 6.29 8.31 7.19
CA ALA A 61 7.06 9.52 7.01
C ALA A 61 6.32 10.60 6.20
N PHE A 62 5.61 10.21 5.13
CA PHE A 62 5.02 11.15 4.18
C PHE A 62 3.51 11.36 4.35
N ALA A 63 2.80 10.42 4.98
CA ALA A 63 1.34 10.52 5.16
C ALA A 63 0.91 10.62 6.63
N VAL A 64 1.47 9.84 7.54
CA VAL A 64 1.00 9.80 8.95
C VAL A 64 1.59 10.94 9.78
N LEU A 65 2.92 10.99 9.93
CA LEU A 65 3.61 11.97 10.79
C LEU A 65 3.33 13.44 10.44
N PRO A 66 3.25 13.85 9.15
CA PRO A 66 3.00 15.26 8.85
C PRO A 66 1.53 15.67 9.03
N SER A 67 0.63 14.74 9.38
CA SER A 67 -0.83 14.96 9.37
C SER A 67 -1.40 15.13 10.77
N ASP A 68 -2.06 16.27 11.00
CA ASP A 68 -2.70 16.58 12.28
C ASP A 68 -4.10 15.93 12.43
N LYS A 69 -4.71 15.55 11.30
CA LYS A 69 -6.07 15.00 11.25
C LYS A 69 -6.12 13.75 10.35
N PRO A 70 -6.94 12.74 10.68
CA PRO A 70 -7.07 11.51 9.88
C PRO A 70 -7.44 11.77 8.41
N GLY A 71 -8.27 12.78 8.12
CA GLY A 71 -8.62 13.14 6.74
C GLY A 71 -7.43 13.63 5.90
N MET A 72 -6.46 14.34 6.51
CA MET A 72 -5.24 14.75 5.82
C MET A 72 -4.32 13.55 5.59
N ALA A 73 -4.21 12.66 6.57
CA ALA A 73 -3.46 11.41 6.43
C ALA A 73 -4.07 10.51 5.36
N LEU A 74 -5.41 10.47 5.24
CA LEU A 74 -6.12 9.75 4.19
C LEU A 74 -5.74 10.26 2.80
N LEU A 75 -5.80 11.57 2.58
CA LEU A 75 -5.48 12.18 1.29
C LEU A 75 -4.00 11.99 0.92
N ARG A 76 -3.09 12.22 1.87
CA ARG A 76 -1.64 12.01 1.65
C ARG A 76 -1.30 10.55 1.41
N GLY A 77 -1.90 9.64 2.17
CA GLY A 77 -1.73 8.20 2.01
C GLY A 77 -2.29 7.73 0.67
N ALA A 78 -3.46 8.21 0.27
CA ALA A 78 -4.03 7.91 -1.03
C ALA A 78 -3.17 8.44 -2.18
N GLY A 79 -2.63 9.66 -2.07
CA GLY A 79 -1.71 10.21 -3.05
C GLY A 79 -0.41 9.41 -3.15
N LEU A 80 0.19 9.04 -2.02
CA LEU A 80 1.39 8.20 -1.99
C LEU A 80 1.12 6.82 -2.62
N GLY A 81 -0.02 6.21 -2.26
CA GLY A 81 -0.45 4.94 -2.83
C GLY A 81 -0.65 5.00 -4.33
N LEU A 82 -1.35 6.04 -4.82
CA LEU A 82 -1.52 6.26 -6.24
C LEU A 82 -0.18 6.33 -6.96
N VAL A 83 0.76 7.13 -6.47
CA VAL A 83 2.08 7.30 -7.10
C VAL A 83 2.87 6.00 -7.07
N ALA A 84 2.89 5.27 -5.95
CA ALA A 84 3.63 4.02 -5.83
C ALA A 84 3.10 2.95 -6.79
N TYR A 85 1.79 2.74 -6.82
CA TYR A 85 1.16 1.75 -7.69
C TYR A 85 1.23 2.18 -9.16
N ALA A 86 1.01 3.47 -9.47
CA ALA A 86 1.24 4.01 -10.81
C ALA A 86 2.68 3.82 -11.30
N THR A 87 3.67 4.02 -10.43
CA THR A 87 5.08 3.81 -10.79
C THR A 87 5.33 2.36 -11.20
N TYR A 88 4.73 1.39 -10.54
CA TYR A 88 4.87 -0.01 -10.92
C TYR A 88 4.04 -0.35 -12.18
N ASP A 89 2.73 -0.11 -12.14
CA ASP A 89 1.81 -0.57 -13.17
C ASP A 89 1.95 0.17 -14.49
N LEU A 90 2.08 1.50 -14.47
CA LEU A 90 2.20 2.28 -15.71
C LEU A 90 3.57 2.06 -16.35
N THR A 91 4.62 1.88 -15.55
CA THR A 91 5.94 1.52 -16.09
C THR A 91 5.88 0.16 -16.76
N ASN A 92 5.31 -0.86 -16.09
CA ASN A 92 5.13 -2.19 -16.69
C ASN A 92 4.27 -2.15 -17.95
N GLN A 93 3.21 -1.34 -17.96
CA GLN A 93 2.37 -1.13 -19.13
C GLN A 93 3.12 -0.47 -20.29
N ALA A 94 4.12 0.36 -20.01
CA ALA A 94 4.97 0.97 -21.02
C ALA A 94 6.10 0.03 -21.50
N THR A 95 6.65 -0.81 -20.62
CA THR A 95 7.86 -1.61 -20.91
C THR A 95 7.58 -3.05 -21.34
N LEU A 96 6.47 -3.66 -20.90
CA LEU A 96 6.15 -5.06 -21.18
C LEU A 96 5.19 -5.18 -22.35
N ARG A 97 5.43 -6.19 -23.21
CA ARG A 97 4.59 -6.43 -24.41
C ARG A 97 3.13 -6.75 -24.10
N ARG A 98 2.85 -7.35 -22.94
CA ARG A 98 1.51 -7.79 -22.54
C ARG A 98 1.29 -7.45 -21.07
N TRP A 99 0.78 -6.26 -20.79
CA TRP A 99 0.33 -5.86 -19.46
C TRP A 99 -1.17 -5.53 -19.48
N SER A 100 -1.88 -5.92 -18.43
CA SER A 100 -3.33 -5.75 -18.37
C SER A 100 -3.72 -4.38 -17.84
N VAL A 101 -4.47 -3.62 -18.63
CA VAL A 101 -5.06 -2.32 -18.20
C VAL A 101 -6.02 -2.52 -17.03
N LEU A 102 -6.66 -3.69 -16.94
CA LEU A 102 -7.54 -4.03 -15.83
C LEU A 102 -6.76 -4.17 -14.51
N VAL A 103 -5.56 -4.78 -14.57
CA VAL A 103 -4.67 -4.88 -13.41
C VAL A 103 -4.25 -3.48 -12.99
N THR A 104 -3.72 -2.66 -13.91
CA THR A 104 -3.36 -1.26 -13.63
C THR A 104 -4.52 -0.51 -12.97
N SER A 105 -5.72 -0.53 -13.55
CA SER A 105 -6.85 0.25 -13.02
C SER A 105 -7.27 -0.20 -11.62
N ALA A 106 -7.29 -1.52 -11.39
CA ALA A 106 -7.64 -2.09 -10.08
C ALA A 106 -6.57 -1.77 -9.02
N ASP A 107 -5.29 -1.89 -9.38
CA ASP A 107 -4.16 -1.69 -8.49
C ASP A 107 -3.98 -0.22 -8.12
N LEU A 108 -4.18 0.71 -9.05
CA LEU A 108 -4.17 2.15 -8.76
C LEU A 108 -5.30 2.53 -7.79
N ALA A 109 -6.51 2.02 -8.02
CA ALA A 109 -7.66 2.28 -7.15
C ALA A 109 -7.45 1.68 -5.75
N TRP A 110 -7.08 0.39 -5.70
CA TRP A 110 -6.88 -0.31 -4.43
C TRP A 110 -5.68 0.22 -3.66
N GLY A 111 -4.54 0.44 -4.32
CA GLY A 111 -3.32 0.97 -3.72
C GLY A 111 -3.54 2.34 -3.08
N SER A 112 -4.30 3.21 -3.75
CA SER A 112 -4.70 4.51 -3.20
C SER A 112 -5.59 4.34 -1.96
N LEU A 113 -6.64 3.52 -2.06
CA LEU A 113 -7.59 3.32 -0.97
C LEU A 113 -6.94 2.67 0.26
N ALA A 114 -6.23 1.56 0.06
CA ALA A 114 -5.59 0.79 1.13
C ALA A 114 -4.55 1.64 1.87
N THR A 115 -3.73 2.39 1.14
CA THR A 115 -2.70 3.26 1.73
C THR A 115 -3.33 4.44 2.46
N GLY A 116 -4.36 5.07 1.88
CA GLY A 116 -5.11 6.14 2.53
C GLY A 116 -5.78 5.69 3.82
N ILE A 117 -6.46 4.54 3.82
CA ILE A 117 -7.10 3.96 5.02
C ILE A 117 -6.06 3.64 6.09
N ALA A 118 -4.95 2.99 5.71
CA ALA A 118 -3.88 2.66 6.65
C ALA A 118 -3.27 3.91 7.30
N ALA A 119 -3.05 4.97 6.52
CA ALA A 119 -2.55 6.24 7.03
C ALA A 119 -3.55 6.94 7.96
N ALA A 120 -4.84 6.94 7.58
CA ALA A 120 -5.91 7.56 8.37
C ALA A 120 -6.08 6.88 9.73
N ILE A 121 -6.09 5.54 9.76
CA ILE A 121 -6.22 4.75 10.98
C ILE A 121 -5.00 4.97 11.89
N ALA A 122 -3.79 4.90 11.33
CA ALA A 122 -2.57 5.14 12.09
C ALA A 122 -2.52 6.56 12.70
N CYS A 123 -2.92 7.58 11.92
CA CYS A 123 -3.05 8.95 12.39
C CYS A 123 -4.07 9.06 13.54
N ALA A 124 -5.26 8.47 13.38
CA ALA A 124 -6.29 8.47 14.42
C ALA A 124 -5.81 7.86 15.75
N ILE A 125 -5.11 6.72 15.68
CA ILE A 125 -4.52 6.06 16.85
C ILE A 125 -3.46 6.95 17.49
N CYS A 126 -2.56 7.54 16.70
CA CYS A 126 -1.51 8.43 17.20
C CYS A 126 -2.11 9.68 17.87
N SER A 127 -3.11 10.31 17.27
CA SER A 127 -3.79 11.48 17.82
C SER A 127 -4.58 11.16 19.09
N ALA A 128 -5.12 9.94 19.23
CA ALA A 128 -5.79 9.51 20.46
C ALA A 128 -4.81 9.33 21.62
N LEU A 129 -3.61 8.81 21.36
CA LEU A 129 -2.57 8.59 22.37
C LEU A 129 -1.80 9.86 22.75
N ALA A 130 -1.86 10.90 21.92
CA ALA A 130 -1.22 12.19 22.17
C ALA A 130 -2.11 13.17 22.97
N LYS A 131 -3.40 12.84 23.20
CA LYS A 131 -4.26 13.64 24.07
C LYS A 131 -3.81 13.46 25.53
N PRO A 132 -3.66 14.57 26.29
CA PRO A 132 -3.25 14.55 27.69
C PRO A 132 -4.29 13.88 28.60
#